data_AF-A0AAD4VAJ4-F1
#
_entry.id   AF-A0AAD4VAJ4-F1
#
_cell.length_a   1.000
_cell.length_b   1.000
_cell.length_c   1.000
_cell.angle_alpha   90.00
_cell.angle_beta   90.00
_cell.angle_gamma   90.00
#
_symmetry.space_group_name_H-M   'P 1'
#
loop_
_entity.id
_entity.type
_entity.pdbx_description
1 polymer ?
#
loop_
_entity_poly.entity_id
_entity_poly.type
_entity_poly.pdbx_seq_one_letter_code
_entity_poly.pdbx_strand_id
1 'polypeptide(L)'
;MSHENVPLGFRFHPTDQELVGFFLSPEVVARETTVNVVITQPVNPEAHGLHIGHGGTWSETESSKQVEANGNSNAIGRKQKFRYENQGSEEHTTWLLDEYSLFVGPKNNYTDRSYDFNFVICRMRKNDRSGLRKQI
;
A
#
# COMPACT_ATOMS: atom_id res chain seq x y z
N MET A 1 5.48 7.83 22.48
CA MET A 1 4.16 8.49 22.49
C MET A 1 3.37 7.90 23.66
N SER A 2 2.87 8.72 24.58
CA SER A 2 2.13 8.25 25.77
C SER A 2 0.77 7.67 25.37
N HIS A 3 0.46 6.48 25.89
CA HIS A 3 -0.79 5.74 25.65
C HIS A 3 -2.03 6.34 26.35
N GLU A 4 -1.94 7.53 26.93
CA GLU A 4 -2.88 7.97 27.97
C GLU A 4 -4.22 8.57 27.49
N ASN A 5 -4.44 8.80 26.19
CA ASN A 5 -5.67 9.46 25.70
C ASN A 5 -6.34 8.77 24.50
N VAL A 6 -6.06 7.49 24.25
CA VAL A 6 -6.75 6.75 23.18
C VAL A 6 -7.94 5.99 23.78
N PRO A 7 -9.19 6.32 23.40
CA PRO A 7 -10.36 5.62 23.92
C PRO A 7 -10.25 4.11 23.71
N LEU A 8 -10.73 3.35 24.70
CA LEU A 8 -10.82 1.89 24.58
C LEU A 8 -11.63 1.53 23.32
N GLY A 9 -11.05 0.67 22.47
CA GLY A 9 -11.66 0.23 21.22
C GLY A 9 -11.28 1.06 19.99
N PHE A 10 -10.54 2.15 20.13
CA PHE A 10 -10.00 2.87 18.97
C PHE A 10 -9.00 1.98 18.22
N ARG A 11 -9.12 1.94 16.89
CA ARG A 11 -8.27 1.15 16.00
C ARG A 11 -7.77 2.03 14.88
N PHE A 12 -6.56 1.75 14.42
CA PHE A 12 -6.01 2.37 13.23
C PHE A 12 -6.79 1.88 12.00
N HIS A 13 -7.56 2.77 11.39
CA HIS A 13 -8.37 2.47 10.20
C HIS A 13 -8.34 3.65 9.21
N PRO A 14 -7.14 4.03 8.72
CA PRO A 14 -7.00 5.18 7.85
C PRO A 14 -7.71 4.94 6.51
N THR A 15 -8.26 6.01 5.98
CA THR A 15 -8.75 6.08 4.61
C THR A 15 -7.59 6.05 3.61
N ASP A 16 -7.88 5.70 2.35
CA ASP A 16 -6.89 5.75 1.26
C ASP A 16 -6.27 7.17 1.14
N GLN A 17 -7.08 8.20 1.38
CA GLN A 17 -6.66 9.60 1.39
C GLN A 17 -5.71 9.93 2.55
N GLU A 18 -5.97 9.45 3.77
CA GLU A 18 -5.06 9.66 4.91
C GLU A 18 -3.73 8.91 4.69
N LEU A 19 -3.76 7.69 4.15
CA LEU A 19 -2.55 6.93 3.82
C LEU A 19 -1.63 7.71 2.87
N VAL A 20 -2.20 8.29 1.81
CA VAL A 20 -1.41 9.05 0.82
C VAL A 20 -1.10 10.46 1.33
N GLY A 21 -2.12 11.23 1.70
CA GLY A 21 -2.00 12.66 1.98
C GLY A 21 -1.36 13.00 3.33
N PHE A 22 -1.42 12.09 4.32
CA PHE A 22 -0.82 12.31 5.63
C PHE A 22 0.42 11.44 5.83
N PHE A 23 0.29 10.12 5.70
CA PHE A 23 1.38 9.19 6.05
C PHE A 23 2.51 9.13 5.02
N LEU A 24 2.22 9.33 3.73
CA LEU A 24 3.25 9.44 2.69
C LEU A 24 3.72 10.88 2.44
N SER A 25 3.18 11.86 3.17
CA SER A 25 3.58 13.26 2.98
C SER A 25 5.09 13.43 3.18
N PRO A 26 5.77 14.29 2.38
CA PRO A 26 7.22 14.47 2.47
C PRO A 26 7.70 14.82 3.89
N GLU A 27 6.90 15.58 4.63
CA GLU A 27 7.19 15.98 6.01
C GLU A 27 7.20 14.78 6.97
N VAL A 28 6.29 13.82 6.81
CA VAL A 28 6.21 12.62 7.65
C VAL A 28 7.28 11.60 7.27
N VAL A 29 7.52 11.47 5.97
CA VAL A 29 8.56 10.59 5.41
C VAL A 29 9.96 11.05 5.82
N ALA A 30 10.26 12.36 5.74
CA ALA A 30 11.54 12.93 6.14
C ALA A 30 11.83 12.81 7.65
N ARG A 31 10.81 12.49 8.46
CA ARG A 31 10.91 12.35 9.92
C ARG A 31 11.16 10.91 10.39
N GLU A 32 11.39 9.95 9.48
CA GLU A 32 11.61 8.52 9.79
C GLU A 32 10.61 7.97 10.84
N THR A 33 9.32 8.30 10.67
CA THR A 33 8.32 7.97 11.70
C THR A 33 8.15 6.45 11.80
N THR A 34 8.41 5.88 12.99
CA THR A 34 8.22 4.46 13.31
C THR A 34 6.74 4.13 13.49
N VAL A 35 5.96 4.21 12.41
CA VAL A 35 4.75 3.39 12.29
C VAL A 35 5.23 2.06 11.69
N ASN A 36 4.72 0.92 12.13
CA ASN A 36 4.97 -0.39 11.50
C ASN A 36 4.28 -0.46 10.11
N VAL A 37 4.53 0.55 9.27
CA VAL A 37 4.37 0.52 7.83
C VAL A 37 5.53 -0.32 7.35
N VAL A 38 5.24 -1.44 6.69
CA VAL A 38 6.29 -2.15 5.95
C VAL A 38 6.61 -1.26 4.75
N ILE A 39 7.57 -0.37 4.95
CA ILE A 39 8.16 0.45 3.91
C ILE A 39 9.10 -0.48 3.15
N THR A 40 8.56 -1.21 2.17
CA THR A 40 9.42 -1.88 1.20
C THR A 40 9.88 -0.84 0.19
N GLN A 41 11.18 -0.71 -0.02
CA GLN A 41 11.67 0.01 -1.21
C GLN A 41 11.03 -0.63 -2.45
N PRO A 42 10.43 0.14 -3.36
CA PRO A 42 9.86 -0.40 -4.58
C PRO A 42 11.00 -0.98 -5.42
N VAL A 43 11.07 -2.31 -5.50
CA VAL A 43 11.93 -2.98 -6.46
C VAL A 43 11.24 -2.82 -7.80
N ASN A 44 11.81 -1.96 -8.65
CA ASN A 44 11.51 -1.72 -10.06
C ASN A 44 10.20 -2.33 -10.62
N PRO A 45 9.18 -1.52 -10.99
CA PRO A 45 7.91 -2.02 -11.52
C PRO A 45 7.99 -2.77 -12.85
N GLU A 46 9.15 -2.76 -13.55
CA GLU A 46 9.36 -3.55 -14.77
C GLU A 46 9.75 -5.02 -14.52
N ALA A 47 9.96 -5.41 -13.25
CA ALA A 47 10.18 -6.81 -12.92
C ALA A 47 8.84 -7.56 -12.89
N HIS A 48 8.43 -8.07 -14.05
CA HIS A 48 7.42 -9.12 -14.19
C HIS A 48 7.76 -10.32 -13.28
N GLY A 49 7.29 -10.29 -12.04
CA GLY A 49 7.48 -11.36 -11.04
C GLY A 49 8.37 -10.97 -9.87
N LEU A 50 7.80 -10.25 -8.89
CA LEU A 50 8.41 -10.08 -7.57
C LEU A 50 8.50 -11.45 -6.87
N HIS A 51 9.69 -12.05 -6.88
CA HIS A 51 10.00 -13.28 -6.16
C HIS A 51 10.35 -12.96 -4.71
N ILE A 52 9.46 -13.30 -3.78
CA ILE A 52 9.74 -13.28 -2.34
C ILE A 52 9.95 -14.74 -1.91
N GLY A 53 11.03 -15.01 -1.17
CA GLY A 53 11.50 -16.36 -0.81
C GLY A 53 10.37 -17.31 -0.38
N HIS A 54 10.41 -18.54 -0.94
CA HIS A 54 9.33 -19.56 -1.06
C HIS A 54 8.51 -19.59 -2.37
N GLY A 55 8.97 -18.93 -3.44
CA GLY A 55 8.55 -19.30 -4.82
C GLY A 55 7.16 -18.83 -5.25
N GLY A 56 6.67 -17.71 -4.71
CA GLY A 56 5.43 -17.08 -5.19
C GLY A 56 5.65 -15.68 -5.74
N THR A 57 4.66 -15.18 -6.48
CA THR A 57 4.64 -13.85 -7.10
C THR A 57 3.43 -13.04 -6.65
N TRP A 58 3.49 -11.72 -6.79
CA TRP A 58 2.34 -10.85 -6.59
C TRP A 58 1.77 -10.44 -7.95
N SER A 59 0.48 -10.68 -8.16
CA SER A 59 -0.22 -10.35 -9.41
C SER A 59 -1.26 -9.26 -9.18
N GLU A 60 -1.30 -8.25 -10.04
CA GLU A 60 -2.30 -7.18 -10.00
C GLU A 60 -3.70 -7.79 -10.22
N THR A 61 -4.66 -7.35 -9.39
CA THR A 61 -6.02 -7.91 -9.34
C THR A 61 -7.06 -7.02 -10.01
N GLU A 62 -6.78 -5.72 -10.10
CA GLU A 62 -7.61 -4.70 -10.72
C GLU A 62 -6.70 -3.59 -11.24
N SER A 63 -7.15 -2.84 -12.25
CA SER A 63 -6.39 -1.68 -12.71
C SER A 63 -6.17 -0.68 -11.58
N SER A 64 -4.92 -0.24 -11.45
CA SER A 64 -4.51 0.90 -10.64
C SER A 64 -5.54 2.05 -10.62
N LYS A 65 -5.85 2.54 -9.41
CA LYS A 65 -6.78 3.65 -9.17
C LYS A 65 -6.06 4.89 -8.65
N GLN A 66 -6.57 6.08 -9.01
CA GLN A 66 -6.10 7.33 -8.43
C GLN A 66 -6.72 7.54 -7.04
N VAL A 67 -5.95 8.15 -6.14
CA VAL A 67 -6.41 8.62 -4.83
C VAL A 67 -6.55 10.14 -4.93
N GLU A 68 -7.75 10.64 -4.70
CA GLU A 68 -8.08 12.07 -4.81
C GLU A 68 -7.87 12.80 -3.49
N ALA A 69 -7.52 14.09 -3.56
CA ALA A 69 -7.55 14.98 -2.40
C ALA A 69 -8.99 15.39 -2.06
N ASN A 70 -9.20 15.75 -0.79
CA ASN A 70 -10.50 16.28 -0.35
C ASN A 70 -10.86 17.57 -1.11
N GLY A 71 -12.00 17.55 -1.79
CA GLY A 71 -12.63 18.75 -2.34
C GLY A 71 -12.04 19.28 -3.66
N ASN A 72 -11.12 18.57 -4.30
CA ASN A 72 -10.71 18.86 -5.67
C ASN A 72 -10.45 17.56 -6.45
N SER A 73 -10.68 17.56 -7.77
CA SER A 73 -10.41 16.41 -8.65
C SER A 73 -8.91 16.17 -8.88
N ASN A 74 -8.04 16.65 -7.98
CA ASN A 74 -6.61 16.48 -8.11
C ASN A 74 -6.19 15.18 -7.45
N ALA A 75 -5.65 14.26 -8.24
CA ALA A 75 -5.09 13.03 -7.71
C ALA A 75 -3.80 13.34 -6.92
N ILE A 76 -3.78 12.91 -5.67
CA ILE A 76 -2.61 13.01 -4.78
C ILE A 76 -1.76 11.75 -4.80
N GLY A 77 -2.26 10.65 -5.36
CA GLY A 77 -1.50 9.41 -5.42
C GLY A 77 -2.20 8.30 -6.17
N ARG A 78 -1.67 7.10 -6.00
CA ARG A 78 -2.13 5.87 -6.65
C ARG A 78 -2.37 4.78 -5.64
N LYS A 79 -3.33 3.91 -5.94
CA LYS A 79 -3.57 2.65 -5.25
C LYS A 79 -3.54 1.51 -6.25
N GLN A 80 -2.74 0.50 -5.96
CA GLN A 80 -2.74 -0.79 -6.66
C GLN A 80 -3.11 -1.91 -5.72
N LYS A 81 -3.69 -2.99 -6.28
CA LYS A 81 -4.07 -4.16 -5.50
C LYS A 81 -3.49 -5.42 -6.10
N PHE A 82 -2.78 -6.16 -5.26
CA PHE A 82 -2.11 -7.40 -5.62
C PHE A 82 -2.66 -8.57 -4.84
N ARG A 83 -2.51 -9.75 -5.41
CA ARG A 83 -2.78 -11.04 -4.79
C ARG A 83 -1.55 -11.92 -4.91
N TYR A 84 -1.25 -12.63 -3.83
CA TYR A 84 -0.14 -13.57 -3.81
C TYR A 84 -0.50 -14.85 -4.56
N GLU A 85 0.37 -15.25 -5.46
CA GLU A 85 0.24 -16.41 -6.32
C GLU A 85 1.41 -17.36 -6.07
N ASN A 86 1.13 -18.53 -5.49
CA ASN A 86 2.10 -19.61 -5.35
C ASN A 86 1.43 -20.97 -5.58
N GLN A 87 1.32 -21.40 -6.85
CA GLN A 87 0.58 -22.61 -7.19
C GLN A 87 1.10 -23.83 -6.41
N GLY A 88 0.19 -24.58 -5.78
CA GLY A 88 0.55 -25.73 -4.93
C GLY A 88 0.76 -25.40 -3.45
N SER A 89 0.77 -24.13 -3.05
CA SER A 89 0.81 -23.71 -1.64
C SER A 89 -0.60 -23.45 -1.07
N GLU A 90 -0.83 -23.76 0.20
CA GLU A 90 -2.05 -23.34 0.93
C GLU A 90 -2.19 -21.81 1.02
N GLU A 91 -1.09 -21.08 0.89
CA GLU A 91 -1.06 -19.63 0.93
C GLU A 91 -1.39 -18.99 -0.44
N HIS A 92 -1.53 -19.79 -1.50
CA HIS A 92 -1.96 -19.32 -2.82
C HIS A 92 -3.29 -18.58 -2.75
N THR A 93 -3.37 -17.38 -3.32
CA THR A 93 -4.56 -16.49 -3.33
C THR A 93 -5.07 -16.04 -1.96
N THR A 94 -4.37 -16.42 -0.89
CA THR A 94 -4.78 -16.16 0.48
C THR A 94 -4.35 -14.78 0.93
N TRP A 95 -3.22 -14.26 0.44
CA TRP A 95 -2.75 -12.92 0.78
C TRP A 95 -3.13 -11.89 -0.28
N LEU A 96 -3.61 -10.74 0.18
CA LEU A 96 -3.89 -9.55 -0.61
C LEU A 96 -3.02 -8.41 -0.12
N LEU A 97 -2.57 -7.57 -1.03
CA LEU A 97 -1.77 -6.39 -0.75
C LEU A 97 -2.37 -5.19 -1.46
N ASP A 98 -2.66 -4.12 -0.73
CA ASP A 98 -2.91 -2.81 -1.32
C ASP A 98 -1.62 -1.98 -1.22
N GLU A 99 -1.11 -1.47 -2.34
CA GLU A 99 0.05 -0.57 -2.41
C GLU A 99 -0.43 0.86 -2.66
N TYR A 100 0.11 1.82 -1.92
CA TYR A 100 -0.19 3.25 -2.04
C TYR A 100 1.09 4.02 -2.35
N SER A 101 1.05 4.89 -3.36
CA SER A 101 2.15 5.78 -3.70
C SER A 101 1.67 7.24 -3.79
N LEU A 102 2.52 8.17 -3.36
CA LEU A 102 2.27 9.61 -3.46
C LEU A 102 2.69 10.12 -4.84
N PHE A 103 1.85 10.96 -5.45
CA PHE A 103 2.25 11.75 -6.62
C PHE A 103 2.95 13.01 -6.14
N VAL A 104 4.28 13.03 -6.20
CA VAL A 104 5.05 14.26 -6.05
C VAL A 104 5.36 14.78 -7.44
N GLY A 105 4.65 15.82 -7.88
CA GLY A 105 5.05 16.61 -9.04
C GLY A 105 5.76 17.88 -8.59
N PRO A 106 6.73 18.42 -9.34
CA PRO A 106 7.28 19.73 -9.06
C PRO A 106 6.15 20.78 -9.08
N LYS A 107 6.17 21.73 -8.13
CA LYS A 107 5.10 22.71 -7.86
C LYS A 107 4.63 23.55 -9.06
N ASN A 108 5.27 23.45 -10.23
CA ASN A 108 4.96 24.24 -11.43
C ASN A 108 4.88 23.44 -12.74
N ASN A 109 4.87 22.10 -12.75
CA ASN A 109 4.68 21.37 -14.01
C ASN A 109 3.89 20.07 -13.81
N TYR A 110 2.59 20.13 -14.13
CA TYR A 110 1.61 19.04 -13.99
C TYR A 110 1.90 17.79 -14.84
N THR A 111 2.93 17.84 -15.70
CA THR A 111 3.28 16.79 -16.65
C THR A 111 4.48 15.94 -16.21
N ASP A 112 5.22 16.35 -15.18
CA ASP A 112 6.40 15.63 -14.70
C ASP A 112 6.03 14.71 -13.53
N ARG A 113 5.82 13.42 -13.82
CA ARG A 113 5.43 12.37 -12.86
C ARG A 113 6.66 11.70 -12.24
N SER A 114 7.72 12.46 -11.97
CA SER A 114 8.95 11.96 -11.35
C SER A 114 8.78 11.83 -9.83
N TYR A 115 8.85 10.60 -9.32
CA TYR A 115 8.73 10.30 -7.89
C TYR A 115 9.95 10.87 -7.12
N ASP A 116 9.75 11.86 -6.25
CA ASP A 116 10.84 12.41 -5.41
C ASP A 116 11.08 11.58 -4.12
N PHE A 117 10.22 10.57 -3.83
CA PHE A 117 10.39 9.68 -2.68
C PHE A 117 10.13 8.22 -3.07
N ASN A 118 11.09 7.34 -2.72
CA ASN A 118 11.06 5.90 -3.00
C ASN A 118 10.25 5.10 -1.97
N PHE A 119 9.17 5.67 -1.43
CA PHE A 119 8.39 5.04 -0.38
C PHE A 119 6.96 4.79 -0.82
N VAL A 120 6.49 3.58 -0.55
CA VAL A 120 5.10 3.17 -0.70
C VAL A 120 4.58 2.71 0.65
N ILE A 121 3.28 2.86 0.88
CA ILE A 121 2.60 2.16 1.97
C ILE A 121 2.03 0.87 1.43
N CYS A 122 2.32 -0.22 2.13
CA CYS A 122 1.78 -1.54 1.85
C CYS A 122 0.79 -1.94 2.95
N ARG A 123 -0.47 -2.21 2.58
CA ARG A 123 -1.49 -2.79 3.48
C ARG A 123 -1.75 -4.23 3.09
N MET A 124 -1.16 -5.15 3.83
CA MET A 124 -1.34 -6.59 3.63
C MET A 124 -2.50 -7.13 4.47
N ARG A 125 -3.28 -8.06 3.91
CA ARG A 125 -4.42 -8.70 4.58
C ARG A 125 -4.62 -10.13 4.10
N LYS A 126 -5.18 -10.98 4.96
CA LYS A 126 -5.60 -12.34 4.61
C LYS A 126 -7.02 -12.31 4.05
N ASN A 127 -7.28 -13.07 2.99
CA ASN A 127 -8.58 -13.22 2.37
C ASN A 127 -9.44 -14.15 3.24
N ASP A 128 -10.57 -13.65 3.76
CA ASP A 128 -11.44 -14.43 4.66
C ASP A 128 -11.95 -15.74 4.05
N ARG A 129 -11.94 -15.85 2.71
CA ARG A 129 -12.30 -17.07 1.98
C ARG A 129 -11.33 -18.24 2.19
N SER A 130 -10.11 -18.02 2.69
CA SER A 130 -9.17 -19.12 2.97
C SER A 130 -9.63 -20.01 4.13
N GLY A 131 -10.50 -19.49 5.02
CA GLY A 131 -11.03 -20.24 6.16
C GLY A 131 -12.05 -21.32 5.79
N LEU A 132 -12.76 -21.19 4.66
CA LEU A 132 -13.77 -22.15 4.23
C LEU A 132 -13.19 -23.43 3.60
N ARG A 133 -11.91 -23.42 3.19
CA ARG A 133 -11.28 -24.59 2.55
C ARG A 133 -10.86 -25.70 3.52
N LYS A 134 -10.94 -25.48 4.84
CA LYS A 134 -10.52 -26.46 5.87
C LYS A 134 -11.65 -27.36 6.40
N GLN A 135 -12.77 -27.49 5.68
CA GLN A 135 -13.96 -28.23 6.15
C GLN A 135 -14.50 -29.30 5.18
N ILE A 136 -13.62 -29.96 4.41
CA ILE A 136 -13.99 -31.16 3.62
C ILE A 136 -13.06 -32.30 4.02
#